data_AF-A0A0D3ITD6-F1
#
_entry.id   AF-A0A0D3ITD6-F1
#
_cell.length_a   1.000
_cell.length_b   1.000
_cell.length_c   1.000
_cell.angle_alpha   90.00
_cell.angle_beta   90.00
_cell.angle_gamma   90.00
#
_symmetry.space_group_name_H-M   'P 1'
#
loop_
_entity.id
_entity.type
_entity.pdbx_description
1 polymer ?
#
loop_
_entity_poly.entity_id
_entity_poly.type
_entity_poly.pdbx_seq_one_letter_code
_entity_poly.pdbx_strand_id
1 'polypeptide(L)'
;MKRDTSVECGTDEHDSIRLLAGFLIGVWPLGSLLLFSSLLIPCSHSIRTRSPSALTLATAFLHREYKPKWYWWEVFELARKLVLTGALLLIPEKRAFLRIVVATLICAVDVALTAAARPYKRIEDGVLAVAASLMLLLVFLGANWTTIFLSIEERCPGVAGVASSILAFDNVDDIVNTLIALVFVMLAFFLVSAIFAARRIARKPKILLVSSNQPPELTLARHMKWHLFNSHIWSTGQDAAAVIKNQLKLLLPGIKVFLDVDDLADIGALEEYIRRTQVILIFLSKGYFKSRNCLREVRASIEQRKPLVLELREECPPELRAAVFDRGWRRVLWLRALLLHTPDFRREASLPLFVPGELRREELSFPKHVLLWVSPVNAGAQELADEVEEAVLADASNRTSRNSPCSSQPKTNLSVITADALPEQATHMLLNLCEESWSDERLTEQALLGVKLPIVMAHENDPARHGCPFSRFFEITPQELIADGLYNDLAIGFFPGHHRQAPAIPLPDRHCKEGPN
;
A
#
# COMPACT_ATOMS: atom_id res chain seq x y z
N MET A 1 -1.79 38.29 -25.76
CA MET A 1 -2.18 38.28 -27.18
C MET A 1 -1.51 39.48 -27.84
N LYS A 2 -0.42 39.25 -28.61
CA LYS A 2 0.26 40.30 -29.38
C LYS A 2 -0.60 40.64 -30.60
N ARG A 3 -0.69 41.93 -30.97
CA ARG A 3 -1.45 42.45 -32.11
C ARG A 3 -1.16 41.61 -33.36
N ASP A 4 -2.18 40.95 -33.89
CA ASP A 4 -2.16 40.51 -35.28
C ASP A 4 -2.47 41.75 -36.12
N THR A 5 -1.46 42.27 -36.81
CA THR A 5 -1.53 43.52 -37.58
C THR A 5 -2.13 43.31 -38.97
N SER A 6 -2.63 42.10 -39.27
CA SER A 6 -3.16 41.73 -40.59
C SER A 6 -4.64 42.09 -40.81
N VAL A 7 -5.42 42.29 -39.74
CA VAL A 7 -6.87 42.55 -39.82
C VAL A 7 -7.20 43.93 -39.24
N GLU A 8 -7.82 44.78 -40.05
CA GLU A 8 -8.28 46.11 -39.62
C GLU A 8 -9.54 46.02 -38.75
N CYS A 9 -9.55 46.73 -37.61
CA CYS A 9 -10.69 46.80 -36.70
C CYS A 9 -11.91 47.44 -37.39
N GLY A 10 -13.08 46.80 -37.27
CA GLY A 10 -14.34 47.32 -37.81
C GLY A 10 -14.67 46.92 -39.25
N THR A 11 -13.89 45.99 -39.81
CA THR A 11 -14.20 45.31 -41.08
C THR A 11 -15.14 44.11 -40.84
N ASP A 12 -15.85 43.67 -41.89
CA ASP A 12 -16.70 42.47 -41.84
C ASP A 12 -15.91 41.20 -41.45
N GLU A 13 -14.63 41.16 -41.80
CA GLU A 13 -13.70 40.09 -41.43
C GLU A 13 -13.39 40.12 -39.92
N HIS A 14 -13.14 41.31 -39.36
CA HIS A 14 -12.98 41.50 -37.92
C HIS A 14 -14.23 41.10 -37.13
N ASP A 15 -15.42 41.46 -37.62
CA ASP A 15 -16.69 41.12 -36.95
C ASP A 15 -16.99 39.61 -37.02
N SER A 16 -16.64 38.96 -38.12
CA SER A 16 -16.72 37.49 -38.27
C SER A 16 -15.79 36.78 -37.28
N ILE A 17 -14.55 37.26 -37.13
CA ILE A 17 -13.58 36.72 -36.17
C ILE A 17 -14.07 36.94 -34.73
N ARG A 18 -14.64 38.12 -34.43
CA ARG A 18 -15.17 38.45 -33.10
C ARG A 18 -16.35 37.55 -32.72
N LEU A 19 -17.26 37.28 -33.67
CA LEU A 19 -18.37 36.34 -33.46
C LEU A 19 -17.87 34.92 -33.23
N LEU A 20 -16.93 34.44 -34.05
CA LEU A 20 -16.32 33.12 -33.90
C LEU A 20 -15.59 32.98 -32.56
N ALA A 21 -14.81 33.99 -32.16
CA ALA A 21 -14.12 34.00 -30.88
C ALA A 21 -15.12 33.99 -29.70
N GLY A 22 -16.18 34.80 -29.78
CA GLY A 22 -17.26 34.78 -28.77
C GLY A 22 -17.94 33.41 -28.66
N PHE A 23 -18.21 32.75 -29.78
CA PHE A 23 -18.74 31.41 -29.81
C PHE A 23 -17.80 30.38 -29.16
N LEU A 24 -16.51 30.38 -29.53
CA LEU A 24 -15.52 29.45 -28.96
C LEU A 24 -15.31 29.67 -27.44
N ILE A 25 -15.30 30.93 -27.00
CA ILE A 25 -15.20 31.31 -25.58
C ILE A 25 -16.43 30.84 -24.80
N GLY A 26 -17.61 30.79 -25.40
CA GLY A 26 -18.81 30.23 -24.77
C GLY A 26 -18.84 28.70 -24.79
N VAL A 27 -18.55 28.10 -25.93
CA VAL A 27 -18.63 26.65 -26.16
C VAL A 27 -17.64 25.87 -25.31
N TRP A 28 -16.41 26.37 -25.13
CA TRP A 28 -15.40 25.62 -24.40
C TRP A 28 -15.72 25.44 -22.89
N PRO A 29 -16.02 26.50 -22.12
CA PRO A 29 -16.41 26.36 -20.70
C PRO A 29 -17.72 25.62 -20.51
N LEU A 30 -18.75 25.94 -21.30
CA LEU A 30 -20.06 25.28 -21.18
C LEU A 30 -20.01 23.82 -21.64
N GLY A 31 -19.35 23.57 -22.77
CA GLY A 31 -19.23 22.24 -23.37
C GLY A 31 -18.46 21.28 -22.47
N SER A 32 -17.34 21.70 -21.88
CA SER A 32 -16.56 20.86 -20.95
C SER A 32 -17.34 20.49 -19.68
N LEU A 33 -18.07 21.45 -19.09
CA LEU A 33 -18.94 21.19 -17.92
C LEU A 33 -20.10 20.25 -18.25
N LEU A 34 -20.76 20.48 -19.39
CA LEU A 34 -21.86 19.63 -19.86
C LEU A 34 -21.36 18.22 -20.19
N LEU A 35 -20.21 18.10 -20.85
CA LEU A 35 -19.59 16.81 -21.17
C LEU A 35 -19.30 16.01 -19.91
N PHE A 36 -18.58 16.59 -18.94
CA PHE A 36 -18.23 15.88 -17.70
C PHE A 36 -19.47 15.51 -16.88
N SER A 37 -20.46 16.42 -16.82
CA SER A 37 -21.74 16.14 -16.14
C SER A 37 -22.51 15.01 -16.83
N SER A 38 -22.61 15.03 -18.16
CA SER A 38 -23.32 14.02 -18.95
C SER A 38 -22.68 12.63 -18.84
N LEU A 39 -21.36 12.54 -18.70
CA LEU A 39 -20.64 11.29 -18.48
C LEU A 39 -20.87 10.71 -17.07
N LEU A 40 -21.00 11.58 -16.07
CA LEU A 40 -21.15 11.18 -14.67
C LEU A 40 -22.59 10.82 -14.28
N ILE A 41 -23.61 11.43 -14.88
CA ILE A 41 -25.03 11.18 -14.55
C ILE A 41 -25.40 9.68 -14.70
N PRO A 42 -25.12 9.00 -15.83
CA PRO A 42 -25.41 7.56 -15.98
C PRO A 42 -24.54 6.68 -15.08
N CYS A 43 -23.33 7.11 -14.78
CA CYS A 43 -22.41 6.41 -13.87
C CYS A 43 -22.80 6.53 -12.39
N SER A 44 -23.61 7.53 -12.01
CA SER A 44 -23.88 7.89 -10.62
C SER A 44 -24.39 6.72 -9.76
N HIS A 45 -25.33 5.93 -10.29
CA HIS A 45 -25.86 4.76 -9.60
C HIS A 45 -24.79 3.66 -9.42
N SER A 46 -24.02 3.38 -10.47
CA SER A 46 -22.92 2.40 -10.46
C SER A 46 -21.80 2.79 -9.50
N ILE A 47 -21.44 4.08 -9.44
CA ILE A 47 -20.43 4.62 -8.53
C ILE A 47 -20.90 4.50 -7.07
N ARG A 48 -22.15 4.90 -6.78
CA ARG A 48 -22.72 4.81 -5.42
C ARG A 48 -22.83 3.37 -4.93
N THR A 49 -23.18 2.45 -5.81
CA THR A 49 -23.29 1.01 -5.52
C THR A 49 -21.93 0.28 -5.58
N ARG A 50 -20.84 0.98 -5.88
CA ARG A 50 -19.48 0.42 -6.13
C ARG A 50 -19.48 -0.77 -7.10
N SER A 51 -20.33 -0.69 -8.12
CA SER A 51 -20.42 -1.70 -9.15
C SER A 51 -19.76 -1.23 -10.45
N PRO A 52 -18.65 -1.83 -10.86
CA PRO A 52 -17.94 -1.38 -12.05
C PRO A 52 -18.71 -1.72 -13.33
N SER A 53 -18.79 -0.75 -14.23
CA SER A 53 -19.27 -0.90 -15.61
C SER A 53 -18.19 -0.41 -16.57
N ALA A 54 -18.24 -0.80 -17.85
CA ALA A 54 -17.26 -0.36 -18.84
C ALA A 54 -17.16 1.18 -18.91
N LEU A 55 -18.30 1.87 -18.82
CA LEU A 55 -18.37 3.33 -18.75
C LEU A 55 -17.70 3.86 -17.48
N THR A 56 -17.99 3.28 -16.32
CA THR A 56 -17.42 3.71 -15.02
C THR A 56 -15.90 3.54 -14.96
N LEU A 57 -15.37 2.51 -15.62
CA LEU A 57 -13.93 2.30 -15.77
C LEU A 57 -13.31 3.32 -16.73
N ALA A 58 -13.95 3.61 -17.86
CA ALA A 58 -13.46 4.62 -18.82
C ALA A 58 -13.47 6.04 -18.23
N THR A 59 -14.48 6.37 -17.41
CA THR A 59 -14.58 7.67 -16.74
C THR A 59 -13.90 7.71 -15.38
N ALA A 60 -13.04 6.73 -15.05
CA ALA A 60 -12.39 6.64 -13.75
C ALA A 60 -11.61 7.92 -13.39
N PHE A 61 -11.03 8.60 -14.38
CA PHE A 61 -10.30 9.85 -14.15
C PHE A 61 -11.15 10.98 -13.51
N LEU A 62 -12.48 10.95 -13.67
CA LEU A 62 -13.38 11.98 -13.12
C LEU A 62 -13.80 11.73 -11.67
N HIS A 63 -13.83 10.47 -11.22
CA HIS A 63 -14.47 10.12 -9.93
C HIS A 63 -13.60 9.27 -9.01
N ARG A 64 -12.53 8.65 -9.52
CA ARG A 64 -11.75 7.64 -8.78
C ARG A 64 -11.11 8.19 -7.51
N GLU A 65 -10.68 9.44 -7.51
CA GLU A 65 -10.01 10.08 -6.38
C GLU A 65 -11.00 10.54 -5.29
N TYR A 66 -12.27 10.69 -5.66
CA TYR A 66 -13.33 11.24 -4.80
C TYR A 66 -14.16 10.14 -4.12
N LYS A 67 -14.68 10.45 -2.93
CA LYS A 67 -15.62 9.56 -2.22
C LYS A 67 -16.91 9.39 -3.05
N PRO A 68 -17.59 8.23 -2.98
CA PRO A 68 -18.82 8.00 -3.75
C PRO A 68 -19.95 9.02 -3.54
N LYS A 69 -19.98 9.70 -2.39
CA LYS A 69 -20.91 10.81 -2.10
C LYS A 69 -20.61 12.07 -2.92
N TRP A 70 -19.34 12.31 -3.20
CA TRP A 70 -18.78 13.51 -3.83
C TRP A 70 -18.20 13.21 -5.23
N TYR A 71 -18.74 12.22 -5.94
CA TYR A 71 -18.23 11.80 -7.26
C TYR A 71 -18.26 12.90 -8.34
N TRP A 72 -19.08 13.94 -8.14
CA TRP A 72 -19.24 15.09 -9.04
C TRP A 72 -18.26 16.23 -8.72
N TRP A 73 -17.37 16.06 -7.74
CA TRP A 73 -16.46 17.12 -7.28
C TRP A 73 -15.53 17.62 -8.39
N GLU A 74 -15.11 16.77 -9.32
CA GLU A 74 -14.29 17.20 -10.47
C GLU A 74 -15.01 18.26 -11.33
N VAL A 75 -16.33 18.16 -11.47
CA VAL A 75 -17.14 19.15 -12.21
C VAL A 75 -17.14 20.50 -11.46
N PHE A 76 -17.21 20.46 -10.13
CA PHE A 76 -17.12 21.66 -9.30
C PHE A 76 -15.73 22.31 -9.40
N GLU A 77 -14.65 21.53 -9.33
CA GLU A 77 -13.28 22.00 -9.52
C GLU A 77 -13.07 22.61 -10.91
N LEU A 78 -13.61 21.97 -11.96
CA LEU A 78 -13.55 22.49 -13.31
C LEU A 78 -14.31 23.81 -13.43
N ALA A 79 -15.52 23.90 -12.87
CA ALA A 79 -16.31 25.13 -12.87
C ALA A 79 -15.55 26.27 -12.20
N ARG A 80 -14.94 26.02 -11.04
CA ARG A 80 -14.10 26.99 -10.33
C ARG A 80 -12.91 27.44 -11.18
N LYS A 81 -12.17 26.51 -11.80
CA LYS A 81 -11.04 26.82 -12.69
C LYS A 81 -11.48 27.71 -13.87
N LEU A 82 -12.60 27.39 -14.50
CA LEU A 82 -13.15 28.17 -15.62
C LEU A 82 -13.57 29.58 -15.20
N VAL A 83 -14.17 29.72 -14.00
CA VAL A 83 -14.54 31.04 -13.48
C VAL A 83 -13.30 31.88 -13.17
N LEU A 84 -12.31 31.32 -12.47
CA LEU A 84 -11.11 32.04 -12.05
C LEU A 84 -10.18 32.42 -13.20
N THR A 85 -10.11 31.60 -14.26
CA THR A 85 -9.21 31.84 -15.40
C THR A 85 -9.86 32.58 -16.57
N GLY A 86 -11.18 32.44 -16.74
CA GLY A 86 -11.90 33.00 -17.88
C GLY A 86 -13.01 33.98 -17.48
N ALA A 87 -14.01 33.51 -16.74
CA ALA A 87 -15.23 34.30 -16.53
C ALA A 87 -14.99 35.63 -15.78
N LEU A 88 -14.00 35.70 -14.90
CA LEU A 88 -13.61 36.95 -14.22
C LEU A 88 -13.17 38.06 -15.20
N LEU A 89 -12.64 37.71 -16.38
CA LEU A 89 -12.22 38.69 -17.38
C LEU A 89 -13.41 39.43 -18.03
N LEU A 90 -14.63 38.88 -17.91
CA LEU A 90 -15.85 39.52 -18.42
C LEU A 90 -16.22 40.79 -17.64
N ILE A 91 -15.83 40.88 -16.37
CA ILE A 91 -15.93 42.14 -15.62
C ILE A 91 -15.02 43.15 -16.34
N PRO A 92 -15.43 44.37 -16.68
CA PRO A 92 -14.56 45.31 -17.42
C PRO A 92 -13.31 45.76 -16.65
N GLU A 93 -12.25 46.16 -17.36
CA GLU A 93 -10.99 46.65 -16.75
C GLU A 93 -11.19 47.88 -15.88
N LYS A 94 -12.18 48.72 -16.22
CA LYS A 94 -12.60 49.86 -15.38
C LYS A 94 -12.99 49.45 -13.94
N ARG A 95 -13.32 48.18 -13.73
CA ARG A 95 -13.65 47.58 -12.43
C ARG A 95 -12.65 46.48 -12.09
N ALA A 96 -11.36 46.68 -12.39
CA ALA A 96 -10.30 45.72 -12.11
C ALA A 96 -10.24 45.31 -10.62
N PHE A 97 -10.45 46.25 -9.70
CA PHE A 97 -10.52 45.94 -8.26
C PHE A 97 -11.65 44.94 -7.93
N LEU A 98 -12.84 45.12 -8.52
CA LEU A 98 -13.97 44.20 -8.34
C LEU A 98 -13.64 42.78 -8.84
N ARG A 99 -12.84 42.63 -9.90
CA ARG A 99 -12.38 41.32 -10.38
C ARG A 99 -11.64 40.56 -9.28
N ILE A 100 -10.71 41.23 -8.61
CA ILE A 100 -9.88 40.62 -7.56
C ILE A 100 -10.73 40.30 -6.33
N VAL A 101 -11.64 41.19 -5.93
CA VAL A 101 -12.58 40.94 -4.81
C VAL A 101 -13.45 39.70 -5.06
N VAL A 102 -14.05 39.59 -6.26
CA VAL A 102 -14.87 38.42 -6.62
C VAL A 102 -14.02 37.14 -6.64
N ALA A 103 -12.79 37.21 -7.17
CA ALA A 103 -11.86 36.08 -7.15
C ALA A 103 -11.55 35.60 -5.73
N THR A 104 -11.29 36.53 -4.80
CA THR A 104 -11.04 36.24 -3.39
C THR A 104 -12.24 35.55 -2.74
N LEU A 105 -13.46 36.05 -2.99
CA LEU A 105 -14.68 35.45 -2.44
C LEU A 105 -14.86 34.01 -2.92
N ILE A 106 -14.64 33.75 -4.21
CA ILE A 106 -14.70 32.40 -4.78
C ILE A 106 -13.66 31.48 -4.13
N CYS A 107 -12.41 31.95 -3.98
CA CYS A 107 -11.36 31.17 -3.33
C CYS A 107 -11.66 30.90 -1.85
N ALA A 108 -12.25 31.86 -1.13
CA ALA A 108 -12.64 31.68 0.28
C ALA A 108 -13.74 30.62 0.43
N VAL A 109 -14.76 30.68 -0.44
CA VAL A 109 -15.83 29.67 -0.49
C VAL A 109 -15.26 28.30 -0.85
N ASP A 110 -14.34 28.22 -1.82
CA ASP A 110 -13.71 26.95 -2.22
C ASP A 110 -12.92 26.29 -1.08
N VAL A 111 -12.09 27.07 -0.37
CA VAL A 111 -11.36 26.56 0.80
C VAL A 111 -12.33 26.03 1.85
N ALA A 112 -13.39 26.79 2.17
CA ALA A 112 -14.39 26.39 3.16
C ALA A 112 -15.13 25.11 2.74
N LEU A 113 -15.57 25.03 1.48
CA LEU A 113 -16.27 23.86 0.94
C LEU A 113 -15.36 22.63 0.90
N THR A 114 -14.12 22.76 0.44
CA THR A 114 -13.16 21.65 0.36
C THR A 114 -12.81 21.13 1.76
N ALA A 115 -12.59 22.02 2.73
CA ALA A 115 -12.30 21.66 4.11
C ALA A 115 -13.49 20.97 4.81
N ALA A 116 -14.73 21.42 4.53
CA ALA A 116 -15.95 20.87 5.13
C ALA A 116 -16.39 19.56 4.47
N ALA A 117 -16.40 19.49 3.13
CA ALA A 117 -16.89 18.34 2.38
C ALA A 117 -15.91 17.14 2.43
N ARG A 118 -14.60 17.43 2.53
CA ARG A 118 -13.51 16.44 2.47
C ARG A 118 -13.74 15.40 1.37
N PRO A 119 -13.79 15.84 0.09
CA PRO A 119 -14.30 15.05 -1.01
C PRO A 119 -13.36 13.90 -1.39
N TYR A 120 -12.06 14.05 -1.17
CA TYR A 120 -11.03 13.05 -1.51
C TYR A 120 -11.12 11.79 -0.65
N LYS A 121 -10.87 10.62 -1.26
CA LYS A 121 -10.77 9.33 -0.57
C LYS A 121 -9.56 9.30 0.36
N ARG A 122 -8.42 9.81 -0.10
CA ARG A 122 -7.17 9.88 0.66
C ARG A 122 -7.12 11.18 1.45
N ILE A 123 -6.63 11.07 2.68
CA ILE A 123 -6.50 12.24 3.56
C ILE A 123 -5.40 13.17 3.02
N GLU A 124 -4.34 12.61 2.46
CA GLU A 124 -3.22 13.34 1.88
C GLU A 124 -3.67 14.27 0.75
N ASP A 125 -4.36 13.72 -0.26
CA ASP A 125 -4.92 14.50 -1.37
C ASP A 125 -5.88 15.59 -0.86
N GLY A 126 -6.67 15.28 0.17
CA GLY A 126 -7.56 16.25 0.80
C GLY A 126 -6.83 17.39 1.51
N VAL A 127 -5.74 17.10 2.23
CA VAL A 127 -4.91 18.12 2.86
C VAL A 127 -4.22 18.97 1.80
N LEU A 128 -3.68 18.35 0.75
CA LEU A 128 -3.03 19.05 -0.35
C LEU A 128 -4.00 19.96 -1.12
N ALA A 129 -5.24 19.52 -1.35
CA ALA A 129 -6.25 20.34 -1.99
C ALA A 129 -6.59 21.59 -1.15
N VAL A 130 -6.84 21.42 0.16
CA VAL A 130 -7.07 22.55 1.07
C VAL A 130 -5.87 23.49 1.12
N ALA A 131 -4.65 22.93 1.13
CA ALA A 131 -3.40 23.69 1.08
C ALA A 131 -3.31 24.58 -0.15
N ALA A 132 -3.51 24.00 -1.33
CA ALA A 132 -3.43 24.70 -2.60
C ALA A 132 -4.49 25.80 -2.71
N SER A 133 -5.74 25.51 -2.30
CA SER A 133 -6.82 26.51 -2.28
C SER A 133 -6.52 27.64 -1.30
N LEU A 134 -5.93 27.34 -0.14
CA LEU A 134 -5.53 28.36 0.85
C LEU A 134 -4.38 29.23 0.32
N MET A 135 -3.38 28.65 -0.34
CA MET A 135 -2.31 29.44 -0.99
C MET A 135 -2.87 30.37 -2.06
N LEU A 136 -3.79 29.88 -2.89
CA LEU A 136 -4.43 30.69 -3.92
C LEU A 136 -5.24 31.85 -3.29
N LEU A 137 -5.94 31.58 -2.18
CA LEU A 137 -6.64 32.61 -1.43
C LEU A 137 -5.67 33.69 -0.92
N LEU A 138 -4.53 33.31 -0.34
CA LEU A 138 -3.52 34.25 0.15
C LEU A 138 -2.94 35.11 -0.98
N VAL A 139 -2.71 34.53 -2.16
CA VAL A 139 -2.26 35.29 -3.35
C VAL A 139 -3.29 36.35 -3.74
N PHE A 140 -4.58 36.00 -3.76
CA PHE A 140 -5.64 36.97 -4.07
C PHE A 140 -5.83 38.02 -2.97
N LEU A 141 -5.74 37.67 -1.69
CA LEU A 141 -5.71 38.67 -0.60
C LEU A 141 -4.55 39.64 -0.78
N GLY A 142 -3.37 39.12 -1.11
CA GLY A 142 -2.21 39.93 -1.38
C GLY A 142 -2.39 40.90 -2.54
N ALA A 143 -2.95 40.41 -3.64
CA ALA A 143 -3.31 41.24 -4.79
C ALA A 143 -4.33 42.34 -4.42
N ASN A 144 -5.27 42.06 -3.50
CA ASN A 144 -6.19 43.10 -3.00
C ASN A 144 -5.43 44.18 -2.23
N TRP A 145 -4.57 43.80 -1.28
CA TRP A 145 -3.84 44.77 -0.46
C TRP A 145 -2.88 45.62 -1.29
N THR A 146 -2.13 45.04 -2.22
CA THR A 146 -1.25 45.81 -3.12
C THR A 146 -2.05 46.75 -4.02
N THR A 147 -3.19 46.29 -4.56
CA THR A 147 -4.06 47.14 -5.39
C THR A 147 -4.65 48.29 -4.59
N ILE A 148 -5.09 48.05 -3.35
CA ILE A 148 -5.63 49.09 -2.47
C ILE A 148 -4.55 50.11 -2.13
N PHE A 149 -3.34 49.65 -1.75
CA PHE A 149 -2.22 50.53 -1.42
C PHE A 149 -1.89 51.47 -2.58
N LEU A 150 -1.65 50.91 -3.78
CA LEU A 150 -1.38 51.69 -4.99
C LEU A 150 -2.52 52.64 -5.35
N SER A 151 -3.77 52.20 -5.17
CA SER A 151 -4.94 53.04 -5.45
C SER A 151 -5.07 54.24 -4.50
N ILE A 152 -4.61 54.10 -3.25
CA ILE A 152 -4.59 55.20 -2.27
C ILE A 152 -3.49 56.20 -2.64
N GLU A 153 -2.29 55.72 -2.97
CA GLU A 153 -1.17 56.58 -3.39
C GLU A 153 -1.50 57.38 -4.66
N GLU A 154 -2.10 56.74 -5.67
CA GLU A 154 -2.47 57.41 -6.92
C GLU A 154 -3.52 58.51 -6.71
N ARG A 155 -4.46 58.30 -5.78
CA ARG A 155 -5.55 59.26 -5.49
C ARG A 155 -5.14 60.39 -4.55
N CYS A 156 -4.08 60.21 -3.77
CA CYS A 156 -3.59 61.18 -2.79
C CYS A 156 -2.11 61.55 -2.99
N PRO A 157 -1.70 62.07 -4.17
CA PRO A 157 -0.29 62.27 -4.51
C PRO A 157 0.43 63.37 -3.69
N GLY A 158 -0.29 64.12 -2.84
CA GLY A 158 0.25 65.25 -2.06
C GLY A 158 0.31 65.05 -0.55
N VAL A 159 -0.15 63.91 -0.02
CA VAL A 159 -0.14 63.62 1.43
C VAL A 159 0.64 62.33 1.65
N ALA A 160 1.94 62.47 1.91
CA ALA A 160 2.81 61.33 2.18
C ALA A 160 2.30 60.55 3.42
N GLY A 161 2.27 59.22 3.32
CA GLY A 161 1.95 58.33 4.44
C GLY A 161 0.46 58.07 4.72
N VAL A 162 -0.46 58.49 3.85
CA VAL A 162 -1.89 58.12 4.01
C VAL A 162 -2.09 56.61 3.83
N ALA A 163 -1.46 56.01 2.83
CA ALA A 163 -1.52 54.57 2.62
C ALA A 163 -0.90 53.79 3.80
N SER A 164 0.26 54.23 4.29
CA SER A 164 0.95 53.59 5.41
C SER A 164 0.22 53.74 6.73
N SER A 165 -0.44 54.87 6.99
CA SER A 165 -1.25 55.05 8.21
C SER A 165 -2.53 54.21 8.23
N ILE A 166 -3.12 53.91 7.06
CA ILE A 166 -4.35 53.10 6.97
C ILE A 166 -4.02 51.60 7.00
N LEU A 167 -3.01 51.17 6.24
CA LEU A 167 -2.68 49.75 6.04
C LEU A 167 -1.54 49.25 6.93
N ALA A 168 -0.85 50.15 7.65
CA ALA A 168 0.30 49.85 8.51
C ALA A 168 1.53 49.25 7.78
N PHE A 169 1.64 49.46 6.47
CA PHE A 169 2.81 49.08 5.66
C PHE A 169 3.48 50.34 5.11
N ASP A 170 4.80 50.42 5.21
CA ASP A 170 5.53 51.61 4.77
C ASP A 170 5.66 51.64 3.24
N ASN A 171 5.88 50.49 2.62
CA ASN A 171 5.99 50.34 1.17
C ASN A 171 5.20 49.14 0.63
N VAL A 172 4.94 49.16 -0.69
CA VAL A 172 4.37 48.00 -1.41
C VAL A 172 5.24 46.76 -1.24
N ASP A 173 6.56 46.94 -1.20
CA ASP A 173 7.52 45.84 -1.01
C ASP A 173 7.31 45.13 0.32
N ASP A 174 6.89 45.82 1.38
CA ASP A 174 6.61 45.20 2.68
C ASP A 174 5.38 44.27 2.59
N ILE A 175 4.35 44.70 1.87
CA ILE A 175 3.17 43.87 1.58
C ILE A 175 3.59 42.64 0.78
N VAL A 176 4.37 42.81 -0.28
CA VAL A 176 4.83 41.70 -1.13
C VAL A 176 5.71 40.73 -0.34
N ASN A 177 6.68 41.23 0.42
CA ASN A 177 7.59 40.41 1.21
C ASN A 177 6.86 39.65 2.32
N THR A 178 5.89 40.26 3.00
CA THR A 178 5.08 39.57 4.03
C THR A 178 4.22 38.46 3.42
N LEU A 179 3.63 38.68 2.25
CA LEU A 179 2.87 37.65 1.52
C LEU A 179 3.77 36.49 1.07
N ILE A 180 4.93 36.81 0.48
CA ILE A 180 5.91 35.81 0.05
C ILE A 180 6.36 34.98 1.25
N ALA A 181 6.70 35.62 2.37
CA ALA A 181 7.08 34.96 3.61
C ALA A 181 5.96 34.04 4.12
N LEU A 182 4.70 34.50 4.13
CA LEU A 182 3.56 33.70 4.55
C LEU A 182 3.36 32.47 3.66
N VAL A 183 3.50 32.62 2.33
CA VAL A 183 3.42 31.49 1.39
C VAL A 183 4.53 30.48 1.64
N PHE A 184 5.77 30.93 1.88
CA PHE A 184 6.89 30.03 2.22
C PHE A 184 6.68 29.32 3.55
N VAL A 185 6.17 30.00 4.58
CA VAL A 185 5.84 29.37 5.88
C VAL A 185 4.77 28.30 5.70
N MET A 186 3.72 28.59 4.91
CA MET A 186 2.68 27.61 4.61
C MET A 186 3.24 26.41 3.84
N LEU A 187 4.05 26.63 2.80
CA LEU A 187 4.72 25.57 2.04
C LEU A 187 5.60 24.69 2.94
N ALA A 188 6.39 25.30 3.82
CA ALA A 188 7.22 24.59 4.79
C ALA A 188 6.36 23.76 5.76
N PHE A 189 5.27 24.32 6.27
CA PHE A 189 4.31 23.61 7.12
C PHE A 189 3.71 22.40 6.40
N PHE A 190 3.33 22.53 5.13
CA PHE A 190 2.82 21.41 4.34
C PHE A 190 3.89 20.35 4.07
N LEU A 191 5.13 20.76 3.78
CA LEU A 191 6.25 19.84 3.59
C LEU A 191 6.51 19.02 4.86
N VAL A 192 6.58 19.68 6.02
CA VAL A 192 6.75 18.99 7.32
C VAL A 192 5.56 18.07 7.61
N SER A 193 4.34 18.54 7.36
CA SER A 193 3.12 17.73 7.56
C SER A 193 3.09 16.52 6.64
N ALA A 194 3.52 16.65 5.39
CA ALA A 194 3.64 15.56 4.43
C ALA A 194 4.71 14.55 4.83
N ILE A 195 5.89 15.02 5.28
CA ILE A 195 6.96 14.16 5.80
C ILE A 195 6.47 13.40 7.04
N PHE A 196 5.80 14.09 7.97
CA PHE A 196 5.26 13.47 9.17
C PHE A 196 4.18 12.44 8.84
N ALA A 197 3.26 12.76 7.92
CA ALA A 197 2.24 11.83 7.44
C ALA A 197 2.89 10.60 6.79
N ALA A 198 3.84 10.79 5.87
CA ALA A 198 4.58 9.72 5.21
C ALA A 198 5.29 8.81 6.22
N ARG A 199 6.00 9.39 7.21
CA ARG A 199 6.65 8.64 8.29
C ARG A 199 5.65 7.86 9.15
N ARG A 200 4.49 8.46 9.45
CA ARG A 200 3.45 7.80 10.24
C ARG A 200 2.81 6.64 9.48
N ILE A 201 2.69 6.76 8.15
CA ILE A 201 2.17 5.71 7.27
C ILE A 201 3.17 4.57 7.12
N ALA A 202 4.47 4.88 6.99
CA ALA A 202 5.53 3.87 6.95
C ALA A 202 5.56 2.98 8.21
N ARG A 203 5.08 3.49 9.36
CA ARG A 203 4.99 2.72 10.62
C ARG A 203 3.84 1.71 10.68
N LYS A 204 2.86 1.75 9.78
CA LYS A 204 1.76 0.77 9.73
C LYS A 204 1.93 -0.10 8.50
N PRO A 205 2.18 -1.42 8.64
CA PRO A 205 2.31 -2.28 7.48
C PRO A 205 0.99 -2.27 6.70
N LYS A 206 1.06 -1.89 5.43
CA LYS A 206 -0.05 -1.99 4.47
C LYS A 206 0.47 -2.77 3.27
N ILE A 207 -0.40 -3.53 2.64
CA ILE A 207 -0.05 -4.20 1.40
C ILE A 207 -0.18 -3.20 0.26
N LEU A 208 0.90 -3.05 -0.51
CA LEU A 208 1.01 -2.11 -1.62
C LEU A 208 1.20 -2.86 -2.95
N LEU A 209 0.65 -2.29 -4.01
CA LEU A 209 0.92 -2.73 -5.38
C LEU A 209 2.34 -2.30 -5.78
N VAL A 210 3.12 -3.20 -6.38
CA VAL A 210 4.49 -2.89 -6.84
C VAL A 210 4.50 -1.83 -7.94
N SER A 211 3.48 -1.80 -8.80
CA SER A 211 3.40 -0.85 -9.93
C SER A 211 3.12 0.59 -9.50
N SER A 212 2.22 0.79 -8.52
CA SER A 212 1.74 2.11 -8.13
C SER A 212 2.22 2.56 -6.75
N ASN A 213 2.83 1.66 -5.97
CA ASN A 213 3.19 1.87 -4.57
C ASN A 213 1.99 2.33 -3.69
N GLN A 214 0.78 1.96 -4.12
CA GLN A 214 -0.48 2.35 -3.49
C GLN A 214 -1.23 1.12 -3.00
N PRO A 215 -2.09 1.26 -1.96
CA PRO A 215 -2.93 0.17 -1.52
C PRO A 215 -3.91 -0.22 -2.63
N PRO A 216 -4.16 -1.52 -2.86
CA PRO A 216 -5.07 -1.97 -3.90
C PRO A 216 -6.51 -1.55 -3.60
N GLU A 217 -7.23 -1.09 -4.62
CA GLU A 217 -8.64 -0.71 -4.48
C GLU A 217 -9.50 -1.98 -4.40
N LEU A 218 -10.26 -2.11 -3.30
CA LEU A 218 -11.10 -3.27 -3.05
C LEU A 218 -12.52 -3.00 -3.58
N THR A 219 -12.86 -3.58 -4.73
CA THR A 219 -14.19 -3.50 -5.33
C THR A 219 -14.98 -4.81 -5.25
N LEU A 220 -16.30 -4.70 -5.10
CA LEU A 220 -17.20 -5.85 -5.03
C LEU A 220 -18.03 -5.94 -6.31
N ALA A 221 -18.27 -7.16 -6.79
CA ALA A 221 -19.23 -7.39 -7.88
C ALA A 221 -20.67 -7.11 -7.39
N ARG A 222 -21.60 -6.73 -8.28
CA ARG A 222 -22.99 -6.30 -7.94
C ARG A 222 -23.78 -7.23 -7.00
N HIS A 223 -23.48 -8.52 -6.99
CA HIS A 223 -24.17 -9.54 -6.19
C HIS A 223 -23.39 -9.97 -4.93
N MET A 224 -22.22 -9.38 -4.68
CA MET A 224 -21.33 -9.74 -3.57
C MET A 224 -21.38 -8.67 -2.47
N LYS A 225 -21.51 -9.10 -1.22
CA LYS A 225 -21.52 -8.24 -0.02
C LYS A 225 -20.19 -8.28 0.74
N TRP A 226 -19.47 -9.40 0.68
CA TRP A 226 -18.20 -9.60 1.37
C TRP A 226 -17.08 -9.98 0.41
N HIS A 227 -15.86 -9.54 0.72
CA HIS A 227 -14.65 -9.91 -0.04
C HIS A 227 -14.14 -11.27 0.44
N LEU A 228 -14.18 -11.49 1.75
CA LEU A 228 -13.70 -12.70 2.39
C LEU A 228 -14.72 -13.26 3.37
N PHE A 229 -14.92 -14.56 3.36
CA PHE A 229 -15.64 -15.30 4.40
C PHE A 229 -14.61 -16.03 5.23
N ASN A 230 -14.56 -15.80 6.54
CA ASN A 230 -13.63 -16.49 7.42
C ASN A 230 -14.32 -17.68 8.09
N SER A 231 -14.22 -18.85 7.47
CA SER A 231 -14.77 -20.10 7.97
C SER A 231 -13.87 -20.68 9.05
N HIS A 232 -14.44 -20.94 10.22
CA HIS A 232 -13.72 -21.43 11.40
C HIS A 232 -14.67 -22.24 12.27
N ILE A 233 -14.13 -23.05 13.18
CA ILE A 233 -14.92 -23.70 14.22
C ILE A 233 -15.07 -22.76 15.42
N TRP A 234 -16.30 -22.59 15.89
CA TRP A 234 -16.60 -21.66 16.99
C TRP A 234 -15.93 -22.06 18.32
N SER A 235 -15.71 -23.35 18.56
CA SER A 235 -15.18 -23.84 19.84
C SER A 235 -13.67 -23.62 20.02
N THR A 236 -12.88 -23.62 18.94
CA THR A 236 -11.41 -23.59 19.04
C THR A 236 -10.74 -22.59 18.10
N GLY A 237 -11.45 -22.03 17.12
CA GLY A 237 -10.89 -21.14 16.09
C GLY A 237 -11.36 -19.69 16.19
N GLN A 238 -12.19 -19.34 17.18
CA GLN A 238 -12.87 -18.04 17.25
C GLN A 238 -11.89 -16.86 17.38
N ASP A 239 -10.98 -16.93 18.34
CA ASP A 239 -10.03 -15.85 18.63
C ASP A 239 -9.04 -15.66 17.48
N ALA A 240 -8.54 -16.77 16.93
CA ALA A 240 -7.65 -16.74 15.76
C ALA A 240 -8.35 -16.12 14.54
N ALA A 241 -9.62 -16.47 14.29
CA ALA A 241 -10.40 -15.90 13.21
C ALA A 241 -10.64 -14.37 13.39
N ALA A 242 -10.87 -13.93 14.62
CA ALA A 242 -10.97 -12.50 14.96
C ALA A 242 -9.65 -11.76 14.76
N VAL A 243 -8.52 -12.35 15.16
CA VAL A 243 -7.18 -11.80 14.92
C VAL A 243 -6.91 -11.67 13.43
N ILE A 244 -7.18 -12.70 12.63
CA ILE A 244 -7.03 -12.66 11.17
C ILE A 244 -7.87 -11.52 10.57
N LYS A 245 -9.14 -11.37 10.99
CA LYS A 245 -10.02 -10.28 10.54
C LYS A 245 -9.43 -8.92 10.87
N ASN A 246 -8.90 -8.73 12.08
CA ASN A 246 -8.35 -7.46 12.52
C ASN A 246 -7.03 -7.12 11.82
N GLN A 247 -6.12 -8.10 11.68
CA GLN A 247 -4.89 -7.94 10.91
C GLN A 247 -5.19 -7.61 9.45
N LEU A 248 -6.20 -8.25 8.86
CA LEU A 248 -6.64 -7.94 7.51
C LEU A 248 -7.16 -6.51 7.36
N LYS A 249 -7.96 -6.03 8.31
CA LYS A 249 -8.44 -4.64 8.30
C LYS A 249 -7.30 -3.63 8.43
N LEU A 250 -6.21 -3.99 9.12
CA LEU A 250 -5.01 -3.17 9.23
C LEU A 250 -4.20 -3.14 7.92
N LEU A 251 -3.94 -4.31 7.33
CA LEU A 251 -3.15 -4.46 6.11
C LEU A 251 -3.87 -3.95 4.85
N LEU A 252 -5.19 -4.15 4.80
CA LEU A 252 -6.08 -3.79 3.68
C LEU A 252 -7.26 -2.94 4.16
N PRO A 253 -7.08 -1.61 4.30
CA PRO A 253 -8.14 -0.74 4.76
C PRO A 253 -9.33 -0.73 3.78
N GLY A 254 -10.52 -1.10 4.29
CA GLY A 254 -11.76 -1.18 3.51
C GLY A 254 -12.19 -2.59 3.12
N ILE A 255 -11.41 -3.63 3.47
CA ILE A 255 -11.83 -5.03 3.30
C ILE A 255 -13.08 -5.33 4.13
N LYS A 256 -14.06 -5.97 3.50
CA LYS A 256 -15.25 -6.51 4.16
C LYS A 256 -15.05 -8.01 4.34
N VAL A 257 -14.72 -8.40 5.57
CA VAL A 257 -14.56 -9.80 5.98
C VAL A 257 -15.78 -10.18 6.81
N PHE A 258 -16.49 -11.22 6.39
CA PHE A 258 -17.57 -11.83 7.17
C PHE A 258 -16.99 -12.67 8.30
N LEU A 259 -17.53 -12.52 9.51
CA LEU A 259 -17.24 -13.36 10.67
C LEU A 259 -18.54 -13.65 11.42
N ASP A 260 -18.75 -14.92 11.79
CA ASP A 260 -20.03 -15.36 12.37
C ASP A 260 -20.46 -14.58 13.62
N VAL A 261 -19.53 -14.32 14.54
CA VAL A 261 -19.83 -13.58 15.79
C VAL A 261 -20.26 -12.13 15.56
N ASP A 262 -19.85 -11.53 14.45
CA ASP A 262 -20.14 -10.12 14.15
C ASP A 262 -21.33 -9.94 13.18
N ASP A 263 -21.53 -10.90 12.27
CA ASP A 263 -22.30 -10.70 11.04
C ASP A 263 -23.44 -11.73 10.83
N LEU A 264 -23.51 -12.79 11.65
CA LEU A 264 -24.51 -13.86 11.52
C LEU A 264 -25.84 -13.47 12.20
N ALA A 265 -26.90 -13.34 11.39
CA ALA A 265 -28.25 -13.08 11.89
C ALA A 265 -29.08 -14.37 12.03
N ASP A 266 -28.82 -15.37 11.18
CA ASP A 266 -29.50 -16.66 11.18
C ASP A 266 -28.55 -17.78 10.66
N ILE A 267 -28.47 -18.88 11.42
CA ILE A 267 -27.67 -20.08 11.12
C ILE A 267 -28.24 -20.85 9.92
N GLY A 268 -29.52 -20.64 9.59
CA GLY A 268 -30.19 -21.23 8.41
C GLY A 268 -29.75 -20.64 7.08
N ALA A 269 -29.14 -19.44 7.07
CA ALA A 269 -28.81 -18.70 5.85
C ALA A 269 -27.33 -18.80 5.42
N LEU A 270 -26.57 -19.74 6.00
CA LEU A 270 -25.12 -19.91 5.80
C LEU A 270 -24.72 -20.01 4.31
N GLU A 271 -25.52 -20.73 3.53
CA GLU A 271 -25.33 -20.92 2.09
C GLU A 271 -25.53 -19.62 1.30
N GLU A 272 -26.40 -18.72 1.77
CA GLU A 272 -26.58 -17.38 1.21
C GLU A 272 -25.39 -16.47 1.52
N TYR A 273 -24.84 -16.54 2.73
CA TYR A 273 -23.63 -15.77 3.08
C TYR A 273 -22.45 -16.16 2.19
N ILE A 274 -22.26 -17.46 1.95
CA ILE A 274 -21.23 -17.98 1.02
C ILE A 274 -21.49 -17.48 -0.40
N ARG A 275 -22.75 -17.52 -0.84
CA ARG A 275 -23.15 -17.02 -2.17
C ARG A 275 -22.81 -15.57 -2.40
N ARG A 276 -23.01 -14.73 -1.39
CA ARG A 276 -22.72 -13.30 -1.43
C ARG A 276 -21.25 -12.97 -1.10
N THR A 277 -20.36 -13.96 -1.00
CA THR A 277 -18.93 -13.73 -0.72
C THR A 277 -18.05 -14.11 -1.90
N GLN A 278 -16.98 -13.33 -2.13
CA GLN A 278 -16.04 -13.56 -3.24
C GLN A 278 -15.07 -14.72 -2.99
N VAL A 279 -14.40 -14.75 -1.83
CA VAL A 279 -13.39 -15.77 -1.49
C VAL A 279 -13.66 -16.33 -0.09
N ILE A 280 -13.44 -17.62 0.09
CA ILE A 280 -13.62 -18.32 1.35
C ILE A 280 -12.24 -18.70 1.91
N LEU A 281 -11.91 -18.17 3.09
CA LEU A 281 -10.76 -18.58 3.87
C LEU A 281 -11.22 -19.59 4.91
N ILE A 282 -10.59 -20.75 4.95
CA ILE A 282 -10.86 -21.77 5.96
C ILE A 282 -9.70 -21.80 6.95
N PHE A 283 -9.99 -21.44 8.19
CA PHE A 283 -9.07 -21.61 9.31
C PHE A 283 -9.24 -23.01 9.90
N LEU A 284 -8.26 -23.88 9.63
CA LEU A 284 -8.25 -25.25 10.14
C LEU A 284 -7.71 -25.29 11.57
N SER A 285 -8.57 -25.66 12.50
CA SER A 285 -8.20 -25.98 13.88
C SER A 285 -8.81 -27.32 14.31
N LYS A 286 -8.35 -27.83 15.45
CA LYS A 286 -8.73 -29.16 15.96
C LYS A 286 -10.25 -29.33 15.97
N GLY A 287 -10.73 -30.32 15.24
CA GLY A 287 -12.15 -30.69 15.16
C GLY A 287 -12.96 -29.93 14.12
N TYR A 288 -12.35 -29.09 13.27
CA TYR A 288 -13.03 -28.33 12.22
C TYR A 288 -13.92 -29.21 11.33
N PHE A 289 -13.38 -30.31 10.80
CA PHE A 289 -14.14 -31.24 9.95
C PHE A 289 -15.18 -32.10 10.71
N LYS A 290 -15.21 -32.05 12.04
CA LYS A 290 -16.25 -32.71 12.85
C LYS A 290 -17.48 -31.82 13.03
N SER A 291 -17.35 -30.51 12.80
CA SER A 291 -18.44 -29.55 12.90
C SER A 291 -19.38 -29.63 11.70
N ARG A 292 -20.69 -29.79 11.96
CA ARG A 292 -21.71 -29.81 10.90
C ARG A 292 -21.80 -28.49 10.15
N ASN A 293 -21.62 -27.36 10.83
CA ASN A 293 -21.70 -26.02 10.21
C ASN A 293 -20.51 -25.79 9.27
N CYS A 294 -19.29 -26.08 9.73
CA CYS A 294 -18.09 -25.97 8.89
C CYS A 294 -18.18 -26.87 7.64
N LEU A 295 -18.70 -28.09 7.78
CA LEU A 295 -18.94 -28.97 6.63
C LEU A 295 -19.99 -28.42 5.65
N ARG A 296 -21.06 -27.79 6.14
CA ARG A 296 -22.03 -27.09 5.28
C ARG A 296 -21.34 -25.97 4.50
N GLU A 297 -20.47 -25.21 5.15
CA GLU A 297 -19.74 -24.11 4.51
C GLU A 297 -18.80 -24.60 3.40
N VAL A 298 -18.02 -25.65 3.69
CA VAL A 298 -17.13 -26.27 2.70
C VAL A 298 -17.93 -26.79 1.51
N ARG A 299 -19.02 -27.52 1.75
CA ARG A 299 -19.88 -28.09 0.69
C ARG A 299 -20.51 -27.00 -0.18
N ALA A 300 -21.10 -25.98 0.42
CA ALA A 300 -21.70 -24.86 -0.30
C ALA A 300 -20.65 -24.08 -1.11
N SER A 301 -19.43 -23.94 -0.58
CA SER A 301 -18.32 -23.29 -1.29
C SER A 301 -17.90 -24.08 -2.52
N ILE A 302 -17.83 -25.42 -2.42
CA ILE A 302 -17.50 -26.31 -3.55
C ILE A 302 -18.63 -26.29 -4.60
N GLU A 303 -19.88 -26.40 -4.17
CA GLU A 303 -21.06 -26.38 -5.05
C GLU A 303 -21.12 -25.09 -5.88
N GLN A 304 -20.89 -23.95 -5.21
CA GLN A 304 -20.89 -22.64 -5.85
C GLN A 304 -19.56 -22.27 -6.50
N ARG A 305 -18.60 -23.19 -6.54
CA ARG A 305 -17.26 -23.02 -7.14
C ARG A 305 -16.53 -21.78 -6.62
N LYS A 306 -16.65 -21.49 -5.32
CA LYS A 306 -15.97 -20.38 -4.67
C LYS A 306 -14.48 -20.67 -4.51
N PRO A 307 -13.60 -19.67 -4.66
CA PRO A 307 -12.19 -19.80 -4.30
C PRO A 307 -11.99 -20.12 -2.84
N LEU A 308 -11.30 -21.24 -2.60
CA LEU A 308 -10.97 -21.77 -1.28
C LEU A 308 -9.50 -21.55 -0.99
N VAL A 309 -9.20 -20.99 0.18
CA VAL A 309 -7.86 -20.87 0.72
C VAL A 309 -7.79 -21.71 1.99
N LEU A 310 -6.86 -22.67 2.03
CA LEU A 310 -6.61 -23.53 3.18
C LEU A 310 -5.11 -23.65 3.47
N GLU A 311 -4.78 -23.75 4.75
CA GLU A 311 -3.48 -24.25 5.24
C GLU A 311 -3.73 -25.55 6.03
N LEU A 312 -3.08 -26.65 5.61
CA LEU A 312 -3.05 -28.03 6.17
C LEU A 312 -3.98 -29.09 5.52
N ARG A 313 -3.41 -30.27 5.21
CA ARG A 313 -4.03 -31.38 4.44
C ARG A 313 -4.43 -32.58 5.30
N GLU A 314 -3.84 -32.74 6.49
CA GLU A 314 -3.80 -34.02 7.21
C GLU A 314 -5.13 -34.40 7.88
N GLU A 315 -5.93 -33.43 8.33
CA GLU A 315 -7.21 -33.70 9.02
C GLU A 315 -8.44 -33.76 8.09
N CYS A 316 -8.27 -33.59 6.77
CA CYS A 316 -9.41 -33.51 5.84
C CYS A 316 -10.04 -34.90 5.56
N PRO A 317 -11.38 -35.04 5.51
CA PRO A 317 -12.04 -36.29 5.10
C PRO A 317 -11.67 -36.71 3.66
N PRO A 318 -11.47 -38.02 3.40
CA PRO A 318 -10.96 -38.50 2.11
C PRO A 318 -11.85 -38.11 0.92
N GLU A 319 -13.17 -38.03 1.12
CA GLU A 319 -14.15 -37.62 0.11
C GLU A 319 -13.97 -36.18 -0.36
N LEU A 320 -13.54 -35.28 0.53
CA LEU A 320 -13.36 -33.86 0.23
C LEU A 320 -11.94 -33.52 -0.22
N ARG A 321 -10.96 -34.40 0.04
CA ARG A 321 -9.54 -34.14 -0.26
C ARG A 321 -9.31 -33.81 -1.73
N ALA A 322 -9.86 -34.59 -2.65
CA ALA A 322 -9.66 -34.37 -4.08
C ALA A 322 -10.33 -33.07 -4.57
N ALA A 323 -11.53 -32.77 -4.08
CA ALA A 323 -12.26 -31.57 -4.46
C ALA A 323 -11.62 -30.28 -3.93
N VAL A 324 -11.00 -30.36 -2.75
CA VAL A 324 -10.42 -29.22 -2.03
C VAL A 324 -8.95 -28.99 -2.40
N PHE A 325 -8.13 -30.03 -2.46
CA PHE A 325 -6.67 -29.90 -2.65
C PHE A 325 -6.20 -30.12 -4.10
N ASP A 326 -6.86 -30.99 -4.88
CA ASP A 326 -6.33 -31.42 -6.17
C ASP A 326 -6.85 -30.58 -7.36
N ARG A 327 -7.79 -29.65 -7.12
CA ARG A 327 -8.32 -28.72 -8.13
C ARG A 327 -7.39 -27.54 -8.47
N GLY A 328 -6.16 -27.52 -7.97
CA GLY A 328 -5.17 -26.50 -8.34
C GLY A 328 -5.48 -25.09 -7.83
N TRP A 329 -6.27 -24.96 -6.77
CA TRP A 329 -6.42 -23.70 -6.02
C TRP A 329 -5.05 -23.36 -5.43
N ARG A 330 -4.25 -22.60 -6.19
CA ARG A 330 -2.84 -22.36 -5.89
C ARG A 330 -2.71 -21.77 -4.49
N ARG A 331 -1.77 -22.33 -3.71
CA ARG A 331 -1.29 -21.83 -2.40
C ARG A 331 -0.53 -20.51 -2.56
N VAL A 332 -1.12 -19.55 -3.25
CA VAL A 332 -0.60 -18.19 -3.34
C VAL A 332 -0.99 -17.49 -2.06
N LEU A 333 -0.08 -16.68 -1.51
CA LEU A 333 -0.36 -15.64 -0.52
C LEU A 333 -1.78 -15.11 -0.73
N TRP A 334 -2.72 -15.57 0.08
CA TRP A 334 -4.15 -15.63 -0.21
C TRP A 334 -4.80 -14.26 -0.47
N LEU A 335 -4.13 -13.19 -0.04
CA LEU A 335 -4.43 -11.82 -0.42
C LEU A 335 -4.34 -11.57 -1.94
N ARG A 336 -3.37 -12.17 -2.64
CA ARG A 336 -3.27 -12.11 -4.11
C ARG A 336 -4.48 -12.77 -4.76
N ALA A 337 -4.89 -13.93 -4.25
CA ALA A 337 -6.07 -14.61 -4.75
C ALA A 337 -7.34 -13.76 -4.56
N LEU A 338 -7.52 -13.14 -3.38
CA LEU A 338 -8.63 -12.22 -3.13
C LEU A 338 -8.68 -11.05 -4.12
N LEU A 339 -7.53 -10.42 -4.38
CA LEU A 339 -7.46 -9.27 -5.27
C LEU A 339 -7.65 -9.65 -6.74
N LEU A 340 -7.11 -10.78 -7.22
CA LEU A 340 -7.33 -11.26 -8.59
C LEU A 340 -8.82 -11.55 -8.91
N HIS A 341 -9.63 -11.84 -7.88
CA HIS A 341 -11.07 -12.06 -8.05
C HIS A 341 -11.91 -10.79 -7.95
N THR A 342 -11.27 -9.65 -7.65
CA THR A 342 -11.86 -8.31 -7.66
C THR A 342 -12.06 -7.85 -9.12
N PRO A 343 -13.16 -7.16 -9.46
CA PRO A 343 -13.43 -6.73 -10.84
C PRO A 343 -12.29 -5.92 -11.49
N ASP A 344 -11.62 -5.06 -10.71
CA ASP A 344 -10.57 -4.17 -11.22
C ASP A 344 -9.30 -4.93 -11.65
N PHE A 345 -9.00 -6.06 -11.00
CA PHE A 345 -7.80 -6.84 -11.26
C PHE A 345 -8.08 -8.19 -11.95
N ARG A 346 -9.34 -8.46 -12.31
CA ARG A 346 -9.75 -9.73 -12.96
C ARG A 346 -9.01 -10.01 -14.27
N ARG A 347 -8.49 -8.97 -14.94
CA ARG A 347 -7.75 -9.09 -16.20
C ARG A 347 -6.25 -9.33 -16.01
N GLU A 348 -5.74 -9.18 -14.79
CA GLU A 348 -4.33 -9.37 -14.48
C GLU A 348 -4.08 -10.84 -14.13
N ALA A 349 -3.01 -11.44 -14.70
CA ALA A 349 -2.65 -12.82 -14.42
C ALA A 349 -1.91 -12.98 -13.08
N SER A 350 -1.28 -11.90 -12.60
CA SER A 350 -0.51 -11.85 -11.36
C SER A 350 -0.49 -10.43 -10.81
N LEU A 351 -0.71 -10.28 -9.50
CA LEU A 351 -0.57 -9.02 -8.79
C LEU A 351 0.71 -9.04 -7.95
N PRO A 352 1.76 -8.31 -8.34
CA PRO A 352 2.94 -8.13 -7.50
C PRO A 352 2.55 -7.22 -6.34
N LEU A 353 2.34 -7.84 -5.17
CA LEU A 353 2.05 -7.19 -3.90
C LEU A 353 3.28 -7.30 -3.01
N PHE A 354 3.53 -6.26 -2.20
CA PHE A 354 4.58 -6.27 -1.19
C PHE A 354 4.13 -5.58 0.09
N VAL A 355 4.74 -5.97 1.21
CA VAL A 355 4.65 -5.24 2.48
C VAL A 355 5.94 -4.44 2.66
N PRO A 356 5.88 -3.14 2.99
CA PRO A 356 7.09 -2.38 3.34
C PRO A 356 7.87 -3.08 4.46
N GLY A 357 9.15 -3.35 4.23
CA GLY A 357 10.02 -4.11 5.14
C GLY A 357 10.05 -5.64 4.92
N GLU A 358 9.42 -6.15 3.86
CA GLU A 358 9.51 -7.57 3.49
C GLU A 358 10.92 -7.92 2.97
N LEU A 359 11.66 -8.75 3.73
CA LEU A 359 13.03 -9.19 3.43
C LEU A 359 13.18 -9.87 2.06
N ARG A 360 12.10 -10.41 1.48
CA ARG A 360 12.12 -11.03 0.14
C ARG A 360 12.51 -10.06 -0.99
N ARG A 361 12.39 -8.74 -0.76
CA ARG A 361 12.73 -7.73 -1.77
C ARG A 361 14.10 -7.10 -1.54
N GLU A 362 14.58 -7.09 -0.30
CA GLU A 362 15.93 -6.61 0.03
C GLU A 362 16.96 -7.61 -0.49
N GLU A 363 18.09 -7.11 -0.97
CA GLU A 363 19.22 -7.97 -1.34
C GLU A 363 19.72 -8.61 -0.06
N LEU A 364 19.61 -9.94 0.07
CA LEU A 364 20.21 -10.69 1.17
C LEU A 364 21.73 -10.74 0.94
N SER A 365 22.36 -9.57 0.97
CA SER A 365 23.79 -9.40 0.92
C SER A 365 24.26 -8.96 2.29
N PHE A 366 25.24 -9.67 2.83
CA PHE A 366 25.94 -9.17 3.99
C PHE A 366 26.80 -7.97 3.57
N PRO A 367 26.73 -6.82 4.27
CA PRO A 367 27.55 -5.64 3.95
C PRO A 367 29.04 -5.88 4.19
N LYS A 368 29.39 -6.92 4.97
CA LYS A 368 30.74 -7.42 5.19
C LYS A 368 30.75 -8.92 4.92
N HIS A 369 31.92 -9.47 4.59
CA HIS A 369 32.07 -10.92 4.46
C HIS A 369 31.79 -11.61 5.80
N VAL A 370 30.86 -12.57 5.78
CA VAL A 370 30.48 -13.41 6.92
C VAL A 370 31.10 -14.78 6.72
N LEU A 371 32.01 -15.13 7.62
CA LEU A 371 32.52 -16.49 7.76
C LEU A 371 31.75 -17.18 8.88
N LEU A 372 30.91 -18.15 8.50
CA LEU A 372 30.06 -18.90 9.40
C LEU A 372 30.80 -20.17 9.84
N TRP A 373 31.17 -20.22 11.11
CA TRP A 373 31.81 -21.39 11.71
C TRP A 373 30.76 -22.39 12.17
N VAL A 374 30.95 -23.64 11.76
CA VAL A 374 30.13 -24.77 12.16
C VAL A 374 31.02 -25.80 12.85
N SER A 375 30.56 -26.26 14.01
CA SER A 375 31.23 -27.36 14.69
C SER A 375 30.86 -28.70 14.03
N PRO A 376 31.84 -29.58 13.74
CA PRO A 376 31.57 -30.91 13.18
C PRO A 376 30.89 -31.86 14.19
N VAL A 377 30.96 -31.56 15.50
CA VAL A 377 30.28 -32.34 16.54
C VAL A 377 28.84 -31.88 16.78
N ASN A 378 28.43 -30.77 16.17
CA ASN A 378 27.06 -30.28 16.27
C ASN A 378 26.14 -30.97 15.24
N ALA A 379 25.32 -31.91 15.72
CA ALA A 379 24.43 -32.70 14.88
C ALA A 379 23.52 -31.83 13.99
N GLY A 380 23.51 -32.10 12.69
CA GLY A 380 22.69 -31.39 11.70
C GLY A 380 23.12 -29.95 11.38
N ALA A 381 24.14 -29.40 12.05
CA ALA A 381 24.55 -28.01 11.85
C ALA A 381 25.25 -27.79 10.50
N GLN A 382 26.01 -28.77 10.01
CA GLN A 382 26.63 -28.69 8.69
C GLN A 382 25.59 -28.65 7.58
N GLU A 383 24.62 -29.57 7.62
CA GLU A 383 23.53 -29.62 6.64
C GLU A 383 22.72 -28.33 6.63
N LEU A 384 22.46 -27.76 7.82
CA LEU A 384 21.77 -26.48 7.93
C LEU A 384 22.60 -25.32 7.35
N ALA A 385 23.91 -25.30 7.58
CA ALA A 385 24.79 -24.27 7.02
C ALA A 385 24.85 -24.34 5.49
N ASP A 386 24.93 -25.55 4.93
CA ASP A 386 24.89 -25.80 3.49
C ASP A 386 23.54 -25.35 2.90
N GLU A 387 22.42 -25.65 3.58
CA GLU A 387 21.08 -25.18 3.19
C GLU A 387 20.99 -23.63 3.14
N VAL A 388 21.61 -22.94 4.10
CA VAL A 388 21.66 -21.48 4.14
C VAL A 388 22.55 -20.91 3.04
N GLU A 389 23.72 -21.49 2.81
CA GLU A 389 24.65 -21.07 1.75
C GLU A 389 24.01 -21.24 0.36
N GLU A 390 23.39 -22.39 0.10
CA GLU A 390 22.67 -22.67 -1.15
C GLU A 390 21.51 -21.70 -1.35
N ALA A 391 20.74 -21.38 -0.31
CA ALA A 391 19.65 -20.42 -0.38
C ALA A 391 20.12 -19.01 -0.78
N VAL A 392 21.23 -18.54 -0.19
CA VAL A 392 21.82 -17.23 -0.49
C VAL A 392 22.40 -17.20 -1.91
N LEU A 393 23.06 -18.27 -2.35
CA LEU A 393 23.56 -18.43 -3.72
C LEU A 393 22.43 -18.48 -4.75
N ALA A 394 21.32 -19.16 -4.44
CA ALA A 394 20.16 -19.27 -5.31
C ALA A 394 19.44 -17.92 -5.52
N ASP A 395 19.33 -17.08 -4.48
CA ASP A 395 18.78 -15.71 -4.64
C ASP A 395 19.71 -14.82 -5.48
N ALA A 396 21.02 -14.90 -5.27
CA ALA A 396 22.03 -14.16 -6.06
C ALA A 396 22.03 -14.57 -7.55
N SER A 397 21.91 -15.87 -7.85
CA SER A 397 21.92 -16.43 -9.20
C SER A 397 20.64 -16.12 -9.99
N ASN A 398 19.47 -16.19 -9.34
CA ASN A 398 18.19 -15.88 -9.98
C ASN A 398 18.06 -14.42 -10.43
N ARG A 399 18.80 -13.50 -9.81
CA ARG A 399 18.77 -12.07 -10.12
C ARG A 399 19.82 -11.64 -11.16
N THR A 400 20.98 -12.28 -11.22
CA THR A 400 22.00 -12.04 -12.27
C THR A 400 21.46 -12.38 -13.66
N SER A 401 20.69 -13.47 -13.78
CA SER A 401 19.95 -13.84 -15.00
C SER A 401 18.98 -12.76 -15.53
N ARG A 402 18.43 -11.91 -14.65
CA ARG A 402 17.49 -10.84 -15.03
C ARG A 402 18.17 -9.57 -15.55
N ASN A 403 19.45 -9.34 -15.26
CA ASN A 403 20.08 -8.02 -15.45
C ASN A 403 21.25 -7.96 -16.45
N SER A 404 21.91 -9.06 -16.85
CA SER A 404 22.87 -9.08 -17.98
C SER A 404 23.41 -10.49 -18.27
N PRO A 405 23.79 -10.86 -19.52
CA PRO A 405 24.34 -12.18 -19.86
C PRO A 405 25.86 -12.32 -19.65
N CYS A 406 26.57 -11.31 -19.12
CA CYS A 406 28.02 -11.38 -19.01
C CYS A 406 28.50 -12.09 -17.73
N SER A 407 29.35 -13.08 -17.95
CA SER A 407 29.92 -14.06 -17.02
C SER A 407 30.78 -13.47 -15.89
N SER A 408 30.19 -13.27 -14.72
CA SER A 408 30.93 -13.33 -13.46
C SER A 408 30.14 -14.19 -12.48
N GLN A 409 30.79 -15.20 -11.89
CA GLN A 409 30.17 -16.06 -10.88
C GLN A 409 29.49 -15.21 -9.79
N PRO A 410 28.30 -15.60 -9.32
CA PRO A 410 27.61 -14.89 -8.24
C PRO A 410 28.49 -14.97 -6.98
N LYS A 411 29.09 -13.84 -6.58
CA LYS A 411 29.87 -13.75 -5.34
C LYS A 411 28.92 -13.41 -4.20
N THR A 412 28.71 -14.34 -3.29
CA THR A 412 28.03 -14.10 -2.02
C THR A 412 29.07 -13.70 -0.97
N ASN A 413 28.70 -12.79 -0.06
CA ASN A 413 29.54 -12.41 1.08
C ASN A 413 29.36 -13.40 2.26
N LEU A 414 29.03 -14.66 1.98
CA LEU A 414 28.84 -15.72 2.97
C LEU A 414 29.72 -16.91 2.56
N SER A 415 30.48 -17.43 3.50
CA SER A 415 31.19 -18.71 3.37
C SER A 415 31.08 -19.50 4.66
N VAL A 416 31.01 -20.83 4.52
CA VAL A 416 30.90 -21.77 5.64
C VAL A 416 32.25 -22.45 5.87
N ILE A 417 32.68 -22.56 7.13
CA ILE A 417 33.83 -23.36 7.53
C ILE A 417 33.45 -24.32 8.65
N THR A 418 33.76 -25.59 8.44
CA THR A 418 33.67 -26.65 9.44
C THR A 418 35.05 -26.88 10.06
N ALA A 419 35.18 -26.71 11.38
CA ALA A 419 36.44 -26.93 12.07
C ALA A 419 36.23 -27.31 13.54
N ASP A 420 37.09 -28.18 14.06
CA ASP A 420 37.10 -28.57 15.48
C ASP A 420 37.60 -27.45 16.41
N ALA A 421 38.46 -26.58 15.90
CA ALA A 421 38.98 -25.43 16.63
C ALA A 421 38.41 -24.13 16.05
N LEU A 422 38.32 -23.10 16.88
CA LEU A 422 37.83 -21.79 16.48
C LEU A 422 38.73 -21.19 15.36
N PRO A 423 38.20 -20.96 14.14
CA PRO A 423 38.98 -20.36 13.06
C PRO A 423 39.29 -18.88 13.35
N GLU A 424 40.52 -18.41 13.07
CA GLU A 424 40.93 -17.02 13.34
C GLU A 424 40.11 -15.96 12.59
N GLN A 425 39.51 -16.33 11.45
CA GLN A 425 38.71 -15.44 10.60
C GLN A 425 37.20 -15.60 10.80
N ALA A 426 36.76 -16.48 11.71
CA ALA A 426 35.34 -16.74 11.94
C ALA A 426 34.65 -15.49 12.48
N THR A 427 33.50 -15.15 11.90
CA THR A 427 32.73 -13.96 12.29
C THR A 427 31.52 -14.31 13.14
N HIS A 428 30.93 -15.48 12.92
CA HIS A 428 29.72 -15.98 13.59
C HIS A 428 29.85 -17.49 13.78
N MET A 429 29.19 -18.03 14.80
CA MET A 429 29.04 -19.48 15.02
C MET A 429 27.59 -19.89 14.74
N LEU A 430 27.37 -20.98 14.01
CA LEU A 430 26.03 -21.58 13.86
C LEU A 430 25.84 -22.70 14.90
N LEU A 431 24.79 -22.58 15.72
CA LEU A 431 24.39 -23.60 16.67
C LEU A 431 23.03 -24.17 16.30
N ASN A 432 23.01 -25.38 15.74
CA ASN A 432 21.78 -26.16 15.60
C ASN A 432 21.38 -26.78 16.95
N LEU A 433 20.15 -26.53 17.38
CA LEU A 433 19.55 -27.03 18.62
C LEU A 433 18.57 -28.15 18.26
N CYS A 434 18.97 -29.39 18.56
CA CYS A 434 18.23 -30.62 18.39
C CYS A 434 18.37 -31.48 19.65
N GLU A 435 17.70 -32.64 19.70
CA GLU A 435 17.72 -33.55 20.86
C GLU A 435 19.12 -33.98 21.28
N GLU A 436 20.06 -34.06 20.32
CA GLU A 436 21.42 -34.56 20.53
C GLU A 436 22.47 -33.45 20.68
N SER A 437 22.08 -32.17 20.63
CA SER A 437 23.07 -31.06 20.58
C SER A 437 24.11 -31.10 21.71
N TRP A 438 23.75 -31.50 22.93
CA TRP A 438 24.68 -31.51 24.08
C TRP A 438 25.18 -32.91 24.46
N SER A 439 25.12 -33.89 23.54
CA SER A 439 25.59 -35.25 23.82
C SER A 439 27.12 -35.38 23.85
N ASP A 440 27.84 -34.48 23.16
CA ASP A 440 29.30 -34.45 23.11
C ASP A 440 29.82 -33.23 23.89
N GLU A 441 30.62 -33.47 24.94
CA GLU A 441 31.19 -32.43 25.80
C GLU A 441 32.03 -31.41 25.02
N ARG A 442 32.60 -31.81 23.86
CA ARG A 442 33.37 -30.91 23.00
C ARG A 442 32.53 -29.77 22.44
N LEU A 443 31.22 -29.96 22.22
CA LEU A 443 30.37 -28.87 21.74
C LEU A 443 30.21 -27.79 22.82
N THR A 444 30.16 -28.17 24.09
CA THR A 444 30.09 -27.23 25.21
C THR A 444 31.34 -26.34 25.24
N GLU A 445 32.52 -26.94 25.13
CA GLU A 445 33.79 -26.19 25.08
C GLU A 445 33.86 -25.28 23.85
N GLN A 446 33.43 -25.76 22.68
CA GLN A 446 33.40 -24.97 21.45
C GLN A 446 32.37 -23.84 21.50
N ALA A 447 31.21 -24.06 22.10
CA ALA A 447 30.19 -23.03 22.32
C ALA A 447 30.69 -21.96 23.30
N LEU A 448 31.38 -22.36 24.37
CA LEU A 448 32.04 -21.44 25.32
C LEU A 448 33.16 -20.62 24.64
N LEU A 449 33.99 -21.26 23.79
CA LEU A 449 34.97 -20.55 22.96
C LEU A 449 34.30 -19.61 21.95
N GLY A 450 33.15 -20.03 21.44
CA GLY A 450 32.27 -19.30 20.53
C GLY A 450 31.56 -18.10 21.14
N VAL A 451 31.51 -17.95 22.47
CA VAL A 451 30.90 -16.77 23.15
C VAL A 451 31.62 -15.46 22.78
N LYS A 452 32.87 -15.52 22.31
CA LYS A 452 33.59 -14.35 21.76
C LYS A 452 33.07 -13.90 20.39
N LEU A 453 32.23 -14.71 19.75
CA LEU A 453 31.56 -14.45 18.49
C LEU A 453 30.04 -14.40 18.70
N PRO A 454 29.29 -13.69 17.85
CA PRO A 454 27.83 -13.81 17.83
C PRO A 454 27.42 -15.25 17.43
N ILE A 455 26.61 -15.90 18.28
CA ILE A 455 26.10 -17.25 18.05
C ILE A 455 24.71 -17.17 17.42
N VAL A 456 24.55 -17.71 16.23
CA VAL A 456 23.26 -17.84 15.56
C VAL A 456 22.66 -19.19 15.92
N MET A 457 21.58 -19.17 16.70
CA MET A 457 20.89 -20.38 17.13
C MET A 457 19.73 -20.72 16.21
N ALA A 458 19.72 -21.95 15.69
CA ALA A 458 18.61 -22.51 14.95
C ALA A 458 17.99 -23.65 15.76
N HIS A 459 16.69 -23.58 15.98
CA HIS A 459 15.94 -24.61 16.72
C HIS A 459 15.26 -25.56 15.75
N GLU A 460 15.76 -26.79 15.65
CA GLU A 460 15.19 -27.81 14.78
C GLU A 460 13.85 -28.32 15.32
N ASN A 461 12.80 -28.20 14.52
CA ASN A 461 11.45 -28.66 14.84
C ASN A 461 11.01 -29.84 13.94
N ASP A 462 11.88 -30.35 13.06
CA ASP A 462 11.61 -31.56 12.29
C ASP A 462 11.94 -32.83 13.11
N PRO A 463 10.94 -33.67 13.45
CA PRO A 463 11.19 -34.92 14.17
C PRO A 463 12.11 -35.88 13.41
N ALA A 464 12.16 -35.80 12.06
CA ALA A 464 13.06 -36.63 11.26
C ALA A 464 14.53 -36.21 11.38
N ARG A 465 14.79 -34.99 11.86
CA ARG A 465 16.13 -34.44 12.14
C ARG A 465 16.36 -34.22 13.64
N HIS A 466 15.75 -35.07 14.47
CA HIS A 466 15.91 -35.02 15.93
C HIS A 466 15.41 -33.70 16.56
N GLY A 467 14.42 -33.04 15.95
CA GLY A 467 13.80 -31.83 16.50
C GLY A 467 13.00 -32.12 17.77
N CYS A 468 13.16 -31.28 18.79
CA CYS A 468 12.53 -31.45 20.10
C CYS A 468 11.88 -30.14 20.59
N PRO A 469 10.93 -30.16 21.55
CA PRO A 469 10.35 -28.94 22.11
C PRO A 469 11.42 -28.07 22.76
N PHE A 470 11.38 -26.76 22.54
CA PHE A 470 12.39 -25.83 23.06
C PHE A 470 12.56 -25.90 24.59
N SER A 471 11.50 -26.25 25.33
CA SER A 471 11.55 -26.42 26.78
C SER A 471 12.60 -27.42 27.24
N ARG A 472 12.95 -28.41 26.40
CA ARG A 472 13.96 -29.42 26.70
C ARG A 472 15.35 -28.80 26.94
N PHE A 473 15.68 -27.71 26.24
CA PHE A 473 16.99 -27.07 26.36
C PHE A 473 17.23 -26.43 27.73
N PHE A 474 16.18 -26.11 28.50
CA PHE A 474 16.35 -25.70 29.90
C PHE A 474 16.85 -26.83 30.81
N GLU A 475 16.74 -28.09 30.39
CA GLU A 475 17.16 -29.26 31.17
C GLU A 475 18.51 -29.82 30.70
N ILE A 476 18.77 -29.80 29.39
CA ILE A 476 19.94 -30.47 28.79
C ILE A 476 21.12 -29.53 28.52
N THR A 477 20.91 -28.22 28.50
CA THR A 477 21.98 -27.27 28.22
C THR A 477 22.86 -27.07 29.45
N PRO A 478 24.19 -27.16 29.29
CA PRO A 478 25.13 -26.91 30.39
C PRO A 478 24.89 -25.57 31.09
N GLN A 479 24.88 -25.59 32.42
CA GLN A 479 24.53 -24.43 33.24
C GLN A 479 25.46 -23.23 33.01
N GLU A 480 26.72 -23.49 32.65
CA GLU A 480 27.73 -22.47 32.35
C GLU A 480 27.34 -21.63 31.12
N LEU A 481 26.83 -22.26 30.06
CA LEU A 481 26.34 -21.56 28.86
C LEU A 481 25.08 -20.74 29.13
N ILE A 482 24.21 -21.24 30.02
CA ILE A 482 23.02 -20.50 30.46
C ILE A 482 23.44 -19.27 31.27
N ALA A 483 24.41 -19.42 32.18
CA ALA A 483 24.93 -18.34 33.00
C ALA A 483 25.64 -17.27 32.17
N ASP A 484 26.37 -17.67 31.13
CA ASP A 484 27.00 -16.77 30.15
C ASP A 484 26.00 -16.16 29.15
N GLY A 485 24.72 -16.51 29.28
CA GLY A 485 23.64 -15.83 28.57
C GLY A 485 23.40 -16.31 27.14
N LEU A 486 23.71 -17.57 26.82
CA LEU A 486 23.47 -18.16 25.49
C LEU A 486 22.05 -17.87 24.96
N TYR A 487 21.03 -17.97 25.82
CA TYR A 487 19.63 -17.73 25.46
C TYR A 487 19.15 -16.27 25.59
N ASN A 488 20.07 -15.32 25.78
CA ASN A 488 19.73 -13.89 25.67
C ASN A 488 19.38 -13.52 24.22
N ASP A 489 20.00 -14.21 23.25
CA ASP A 489 19.66 -14.13 21.83
C ASP A 489 18.55 -15.14 21.49
N LEU A 490 17.69 -14.78 20.52
CA LEU A 490 16.55 -15.60 20.14
C LEU A 490 16.98 -16.78 19.26
N ALA A 491 16.63 -18.01 19.66
CA ALA A 491 16.73 -19.17 18.79
C ALA A 491 15.64 -19.15 17.70
N ILE A 492 16.05 -19.28 16.44
CA ILE A 492 15.15 -19.22 15.29
C ILE A 492 14.58 -20.61 15.01
N GLY A 493 13.26 -20.78 15.14
CA GLY A 493 12.58 -22.04 14.85
C GLY A 493 12.65 -22.44 13.37
N PHE A 494 13.25 -23.59 13.10
CA PHE A 494 13.33 -24.23 11.80
C PHE A 494 12.27 -25.34 11.70
N PHE A 495 11.22 -25.11 10.90
CA PHE A 495 10.07 -26.02 10.79
C PHE A 495 10.14 -26.87 9.51
N PRO A 496 9.69 -28.13 9.54
CA PRO A 496 9.70 -29.01 8.37
C PRO A 496 8.82 -28.53 7.21
N GLY A 497 9.03 -29.13 6.03
CA GLY A 497 8.21 -28.91 4.84
C GLY A 497 8.44 -27.56 4.16
N HIS A 498 7.36 -26.90 3.74
CA HIS A 498 7.45 -25.64 2.98
C HIS A 498 7.93 -24.44 3.81
N HIS A 499 7.87 -24.53 5.14
CA HIS A 499 8.38 -23.49 6.04
C HIS A 499 9.92 -23.49 6.08
N ARG A 500 10.56 -24.66 5.93
CA ARG A 500 12.01 -24.80 5.74
C ARG A 500 12.51 -24.13 4.47
N GLN A 501 11.69 -24.19 3.42
CA GLN A 501 11.95 -23.61 2.10
C GLN A 501 11.59 -22.11 1.99
N ALA A 502 10.82 -21.57 2.95
CA ALA A 502 10.31 -20.21 2.92
C ALA A 502 11.37 -19.08 2.97
N PRO A 503 12.60 -19.28 3.50
CA PRO A 503 13.68 -18.31 3.35
C PRO A 503 14.33 -18.33 1.95
N ALA A 504 14.19 -19.42 1.19
CA ALA A 504 15.05 -19.72 0.03
C ALA A 504 14.35 -19.81 -1.34
N ILE A 505 13.01 -19.94 -1.40
CA ILE A 505 12.32 -20.11 -2.69
C ILE A 505 11.76 -18.79 -3.22
N PRO A 506 12.31 -18.22 -4.31
CA PRO A 506 11.51 -17.40 -5.20
C PRO A 506 10.45 -18.32 -5.81
N LEU A 507 9.18 -18.08 -5.47
CA LEU A 507 8.06 -18.72 -6.19
C LEU A 507 8.29 -18.48 -7.69
N PRO A 508 8.36 -19.52 -8.52
CA PRO A 508 8.64 -19.34 -9.93
C PRO A 508 7.52 -18.51 -10.56
N ASP A 509 7.85 -17.30 -11.00
CA ASP A 509 7.11 -16.61 -12.05
C ASP A 509 7.25 -17.48 -13.30
N ARG A 510 6.39 -18.48 -13.46
CA ARG A 510 6.26 -19.19 -14.74
C ARG A 510 5.65 -18.23 -15.76
N HIS A 511 6.50 -17.38 -16.32
CA HIS A 511 6.32 -16.70 -17.60
C HIS A 511 7.59 -16.90 -18.44
N CYS A 512 7.89 -18.15 -18.79
CA CYS A 512 8.49 -18.41 -20.10
C CYS A 512 7.33 -18.70 -21.04
N LYS A 513 7.04 -17.74 -21.93
CA LYS A 513 6.30 -18.02 -23.16
C LYS A 513 7.14 -19.02 -23.93
N GLU A 514 6.72 -20.28 -23.98
CA GLU A 514 7.07 -21.14 -25.11
C GLU A 514 6.46 -20.47 -26.35
N GLY A 515 7.31 -19.91 -27.19
CA GLY A 515 6.90 -19.42 -28.49
C GLY A 515 6.43 -20.60 -29.35
N PRO A 516 5.43 -20.41 -30.22
CA PRO A 516 5.09 -21.42 -31.20
C PRO A 516 6.21 -21.48 -32.25
N ASN A 517 6.66 -22.70 -32.56
CA ASN A 517 7.35 -23.02 -33.81
C ASN A 517 6.49 -22.65 -35.02
#